data_AF-A0A661QGH9-F1
#
_entry.id   AF-A0A661QGH9-F1
#
_cell.length_a   1.000
_cell.length_b   1.000
_cell.length_c   1.000
_cell.angle_alpha   90.00
_cell.angle_beta   90.00
_cell.angle_gamma   90.00
#
_symmetry.space_group_name_H-M   'P 1'
#
loop_
_entity.id
_entity.type
_entity.pdbx_description
1 polymer ?
#
loop_
_entity_poly.entity_id
_entity_poly.type
_entity_poly.pdbx_seq_one_letter_code
_entity_poly.pdbx_strand_id
1 'polypeptide(L)'
;MERYEPLKNKMKTMIGARPLPEFNFFYADEVKSAVRGLLNDIDKLIKWYEECRDRDYHIFTAKRDTAFRIKTKIKKWFPDVVEDENKRIVKID
;
A
#
# COMPACT_ATOMS: atom_id res chain seq x y z
N MET A 1 14.00 -16.10 0.88
CA MET A 1 12.91 -15.27 0.32
C MET A 1 13.47 -13.87 0.16
N GLU A 2 13.64 -13.39 -1.07
CA GLU A 2 13.92 -11.97 -1.29
C GLU A 2 12.77 -11.17 -0.68
N ARG A 3 13.08 -10.22 0.21
CA ARG A 3 12.10 -9.27 0.71
C ARG A 3 11.74 -8.39 -0.48
N TYR A 4 10.52 -8.53 -1.01
CA TYR A 4 10.00 -7.61 -2.01
C TYR A 4 9.95 -6.21 -1.38
N GLU A 5 10.84 -5.32 -1.80
CA GLU A 5 10.97 -3.95 -1.28
C GLU A 5 10.56 -2.98 -2.41
N PRO A 6 9.28 -2.56 -2.48
CA PRO A 6 8.71 -1.89 -3.67
C PRO A 6 9.34 -0.54 -4.03
N LEU A 7 10.02 0.08 -3.06
CA LEU A 7 10.70 1.38 -3.18
C LEU A 7 12.23 1.26 -3.26
N LYS A 8 12.78 0.04 -3.19
CA LYS A 8 14.22 -0.17 -3.31
C LYS A 8 14.70 0.32 -4.68
N ASN A 9 15.83 1.01 -4.70
CA ASN A 9 16.45 1.60 -5.90
C ASN A 9 15.61 2.66 -6.64
N LYS A 10 14.47 3.09 -6.08
CA LYS A 10 13.62 4.14 -6.65
C LYS A 10 13.93 5.53 -6.10
N MET A 11 14.65 5.60 -4.98
CA MET A 11 15.07 6.86 -4.38
C MET A 11 15.89 7.67 -5.39
N LYS A 12 15.52 8.94 -5.55
CA LYS A 12 16.20 9.91 -6.38
C LYS A 12 16.88 10.92 -5.50
N THR A 13 18.00 11.43 -6.01
CA THR A 13 18.79 12.45 -5.35
C THR A 13 18.86 13.63 -6.29
N MET A 14 18.44 14.80 -5.82
CA MET A 14 18.68 16.05 -6.55
C MET A 14 19.88 16.76 -5.93
N ILE A 15 20.85 17.07 -6.77
CA ILE A 15 22.04 17.82 -6.40
C ILE A 15 21.86 19.22 -6.98
N GLY A 16 21.60 20.21 -6.13
CA GLY A 16 21.49 21.59 -6.56
C GLY A 16 22.86 22.23 -6.82
N ALA A 17 22.95 23.10 -7.83
CA ALA A 17 24.19 23.82 -8.12
C ALA A 17 24.34 25.06 -7.22
N ARG A 18 25.23 24.99 -6.20
CA ARG A 18 25.62 26.09 -5.27
C ARG A 18 24.48 26.75 -4.45
N PRO A 19 24.70 27.01 -3.15
CA PRO A 19 24.62 26.02 -2.09
C PRO A 19 23.16 25.57 -1.90
N LEU A 20 22.71 24.60 -2.68
CA LEU A 20 21.44 23.91 -2.41
C LEU A 20 21.78 22.54 -1.84
N PRO A 21 21.27 22.19 -0.65
CA PRO A 21 21.55 20.90 -0.03
C PRO A 21 21.03 19.76 -0.91
N GLU A 22 21.73 18.63 -0.83
CA GLU A 22 21.26 17.38 -1.40
C GLU A 22 19.92 17.01 -0.75
N PHE A 23 18.94 16.62 -1.57
CA PHE A 23 17.70 16.07 -1.06
C PHE A 23 17.34 14.77 -1.75
N ASN A 24 16.95 13.81 -0.92
CA ASN A 24 16.51 12.49 -1.34
C ASN A 24 14.98 12.45 -1.36
N PHE A 25 14.42 11.98 -2.46
CA PHE A 25 12.97 11.93 -2.66
C PHE A 25 12.56 10.69 -3.46
N PHE A 26 11.26 10.39 -3.43
CA PHE A 26 10.62 9.43 -4.32
C PHE A 26 9.63 10.17 -5.20
N TYR A 27 9.43 9.70 -6.43
CA TYR A 27 8.32 10.22 -7.21
C TYR A 27 6.98 9.78 -6.62
N ALA A 28 5.98 10.64 -6.68
CA ALA A 28 4.65 10.34 -6.15
C ALA A 28 4.07 9.04 -6.72
N ASP A 29 4.25 8.78 -8.02
CA ASP A 29 3.76 7.56 -8.67
C ASP A 29 4.43 6.28 -8.15
N GLU A 30 5.69 6.35 -7.75
CA GLU A 30 6.42 5.22 -7.16
C GLU A 30 5.86 4.88 -5.78
N VAL A 31 5.58 5.91 -4.97
CA VAL A 31 4.93 5.78 -3.66
C VAL A 31 3.51 5.23 -3.82
N LYS A 32 2.71 5.80 -4.74
CA LYS A 32 1.36 5.32 -5.05
C LYS A 32 1.36 3.85 -5.49
N SER A 33 2.29 3.47 -6.36
CA SER A 33 2.43 2.07 -6.80
C SER A 33 2.78 1.14 -5.64
N ALA A 34 3.68 1.54 -4.74
CA ALA A 34 4.04 0.75 -3.57
C ALA A 34 2.86 0.59 -2.60
N VAL A 35 2.11 1.67 -2.35
CA VAL A 35 0.91 1.66 -1.51
C VAL A 35 -0.18 0.76 -2.09
N ARG A 36 -0.41 0.79 -3.41
CA ARG A 36 -1.33 -0.15 -4.08
C ARG A 36 -0.91 -1.60 -3.87
N GLY A 37 0.37 -1.91 -4.00
CA GLY A 37 0.91 -3.25 -3.71
C GLY A 37 0.61 -3.68 -2.28
N LEU A 38 0.88 -2.81 -1.31
CA LEU A 38 0.60 -3.06 0.11
C LEU A 38 -0.90 -3.30 0.38
N LEU A 39 -1.78 -2.51 -0.22
CA LEU A 39 -3.23 -2.68 -0.09
C LEU A 39 -3.68 -4.04 -0.65
N ASN A 40 -3.14 -4.46 -1.80
CA ASN A 40 -3.43 -5.77 -2.38
C ASN A 40 -2.96 -6.92 -1.50
N ASP A 41 -1.80 -6.80 -0.86
CA ASP A 41 -1.29 -7.83 0.05
C ASP A 41 -2.12 -7.92 1.34
N ILE A 42 -2.60 -6.80 1.85
CA ILE A 42 -3.56 -6.78 2.96
C ILE A 42 -4.88 -7.44 2.55
N ASP A 43 -5.35 -7.25 1.31
CA ASP A 43 -6.57 -7.90 0.83
C ASP A 43 -6.43 -9.41 0.70
N LYS A 44 -5.28 -9.90 0.23
CA LYS A 44 -4.98 -11.33 0.25
C LYS A 44 -4.95 -11.88 1.68
N LEU A 45 -4.39 -11.12 2.63
CA LEU A 45 -4.33 -11.52 4.03
C LEU A 45 -5.73 -11.60 4.66
N ILE A 46 -6.60 -10.61 4.38
CA ILE A 46 -7.99 -10.61 4.83
C ILE A 46 -8.72 -11.84 4.29
N LYS A 47 -8.61 -12.10 2.98
CA LYS A 47 -9.22 -13.27 2.34
C LYS A 47 -8.72 -14.58 2.96
N TRP A 48 -7.42 -14.69 3.22
CA TRP A 48 -6.85 -15.87 3.87
C TRP A 48 -7.42 -16.09 5.28
N TYR A 49 -7.60 -15.03 6.07
CA TYR A 49 -8.24 -15.13 7.37
C TYR A 49 -9.71 -15.56 7.29
N GLU A 50 -10.45 -15.12 6.26
CA GLU A 50 -11.83 -15.53 6.01
C GLU A 50 -11.92 -17.01 5.65
N GLU A 51 -11.00 -17.51 4.81
CA GLU A 51 -10.91 -18.93 4.44
C GLU A 51 -10.48 -19.84 5.60
N CYS A 52 -9.69 -19.32 6.55
CA CYS A 52 -9.24 -20.09 7.72
C CYS A 52 -10.19 -20.01 8.91
N ARG A 53 -11.30 -19.25 8.80
CA ARG A 53 -12.24 -18.97 9.89
C ARG A 53 -12.82 -20.21 10.56
N ASP A 54 -12.98 -21.30 9.81
CA ASP A 54 -13.56 -22.55 10.32
C ASP A 54 -12.62 -23.32 11.27
N ARG A 55 -11.32 -23.00 11.31
CA ARG A 55 -10.36 -23.66 12.20
C ARG A 55 -10.29 -23.05 13.59
N ASP A 56 -10.36 -21.72 13.68
CA ASP A 56 -10.21 -20.97 14.93
C ASP A 56 -10.92 -19.59 14.84
N TYR A 57 -12.25 -19.65 14.81
CA TYR A 57 -13.14 -18.52 14.50
C TYR A 57 -12.76 -17.21 15.20
N HIS A 58 -12.52 -17.24 16.51
CA HIS A 58 -12.24 -16.04 17.30
C HIS A 58 -10.88 -15.40 16.96
N ILE A 59 -9.84 -16.22 16.80
CA ILE A 59 -8.48 -15.73 16.49
C ILE A 59 -8.46 -15.16 15.07
N PHE A 60 -9.06 -15.86 14.11
CA PHE A 60 -9.08 -15.43 12.71
C PHE A 60 -9.94 -14.18 12.50
N THR A 61 -11.08 -14.05 13.20
CA THR A 61 -11.92 -12.84 13.16
C THR A 61 -11.17 -11.62 13.70
N ALA A 62 -10.51 -11.73 14.86
CA ALA A 62 -9.76 -10.61 15.45
C ALA A 62 -8.59 -10.14 14.56
N LYS A 63 -7.87 -11.09 13.94
CA LYS A 63 -6.77 -10.77 13.01
C LYS A 63 -7.30 -10.12 11.72
N ARG A 64 -8.41 -10.61 11.16
CA ARG A 64 -9.09 -10.01 10.02
C ARG A 64 -9.51 -8.56 10.30
N ASP A 65 -10.15 -8.31 11.43
CA ASP A 65 -10.60 -6.96 11.80
C ASP A 65 -9.42 -6.00 12.00
N THR A 66 -8.30 -6.50 12.53
CA THR A 66 -7.05 -5.74 12.63
C THR A 66 -6.50 -5.37 11.25
N ALA A 67 -6.48 -6.32 10.30
CA ALA A 67 -6.06 -6.08 8.92
C ALA A 67 -6.96 -5.04 8.22
N PHE A 68 -8.28 -5.11 8.41
CA PHE A 68 -9.22 -4.09 7.93
C PHE A 68 -8.91 -2.70 8.49
N ARG A 69 -8.65 -2.59 9.80
CA ARG A 69 -8.29 -1.30 10.43
C ARG A 69 -7.00 -0.72 9.87
N ILE A 70 -6.00 -1.55 9.61
CA ILE A 70 -4.74 -1.13 8.97
C ILE A 70 -5.02 -0.64 7.55
N LYS A 71 -5.78 -1.41 6.75
CA LYS A 71 -6.19 -1.02 5.39
C LYS A 71 -6.86 0.35 5.38
N THR A 72 -7.82 0.58 6.27
CA THR A 72 -8.56 1.86 6.38
C THR A 72 -7.63 3.01 6.74
N LYS A 73 -6.68 2.81 7.66
CA LYS A 73 -5.68 3.84 7.98
C LYS A 73 -4.83 4.18 6.77
N ILE A 74 -4.32 3.19 6.04
CA ILE A 74 -3.52 3.44 4.82
C ILE A 74 -4.35 4.23 3.80
N LYS A 75 -5.59 3.82 3.52
CA LYS A 75 -6.49 4.55 2.61
C LYS A 75 -6.74 6.00 3.04
N LYS A 76 -6.83 6.28 4.34
CA LYS A 76 -6.98 7.63 4.87
C LYS A 76 -5.75 8.51 4.59
N TRP A 77 -4.54 7.96 4.69
CA TRP A 77 -3.30 8.71 4.48
C TRP A 77 -2.92 8.85 2.99
N PHE A 78 -3.43 7.98 2.13
CA PHE A 78 -3.19 7.98 0.68
C PHE A 78 -4.52 8.02 -0.10
N PRO A 79 -5.32 9.10 0.00
CA PRO A 79 -6.64 9.19 -0.63
C PRO A 79 -6.57 9.18 -2.15
N ASP A 80 -5.52 9.76 -2.71
CA ASP A 80 -5.20 9.79 -4.14
C ASP A 80 -5.05 8.40 -4.76
N VAL A 81 -4.52 7.43 -4.00
CA VAL A 81 -4.46 6.03 -4.42
C VAL A 81 -5.86 5.43 -4.60
N VAL A 82 -6.80 5.79 -3.73
CA VAL A 82 -8.19 5.29 -3.73
C VAL A 82 -9.03 5.98 -4.81
N GLU A 83 -8.89 7.30 -4.97
CA GLU A 83 -9.60 8.07 -5.99
C GLU A 83 -9.24 7.62 -7.41
N ASP A 84 -7.97 7.32 -7.65
CA ASP A 84 -7.50 6.81 -8.94
C ASP A 84 -8.10 5.44 -9.28
N GLU A 85 -8.32 4.57 -8.28
CA GLU A 85 -8.99 3.27 -8.48
C GLU A 85 -10.44 3.48 -8.93
N ASN A 86 -11.19 4.36 -8.25
CA ASN A 86 -12.56 4.67 -8.60
C ASN A 86 -12.67 5.28 -10.02
N LYS A 87 -11.75 6.19 -10.38
CA LYS A 87 -11.70 6.77 -11.74
C LYS A 87 -11.36 5.76 -12.83
N ARG A 88 -10.56 4.73 -12.51
CA ARG A 88 -10.26 3.64 -13.45
C ARG A 88 -11.46 2.74 -13.68
N ILE A 89 -12.23 2.42 -12.63
CA ILE A 89 -13.43 1.57 -12.73
C ILE A 89 -14.51 2.24 -13.61
N VAL A 90 -14.74 3.55 -13.44
CA VAL A 90 -15.76 4.31 -14.20
C VAL A 90 -15.44 4.45 -15.70
N LYS A 91 -14.20 4.19 -16.12
CA LYS A 91 -13.78 4.28 -17.54
C LYS A 91 -13.94 2.99 -18.34
N ILE A 92 -14.44 1.90 -17.73
CA ILE A 92 -14.57 0.58 -18.37
C ILE A 92 -16.04 0.29 -18.75
N ASP A 93 -16.93 1.30 -18.68
CA ASP A 93 -18.33 1.22 -19.13
C ASP A 93 -18.51 1.82 -20.54
#